data_AF-A0A150AN64-F1
#
_entry.id   AF-A0A150AN64-F1
#
_cell.length_a   1.000
_cell.length_b   1.000
_cell.length_c   1.000
_cell.angle_alpha   90.00
_cell.angle_beta   90.00
_cell.angle_gamma   90.00
#
_symmetry.space_group_name_H-M   'P 1'
#
loop_
_entity.id
_entity.type
_entity.pdbx_description
1 polymer ?
#
loop_
_entity_poly.entity_id
_entity_poly.type
_entity_poly.pdbx_seq_one_letter_code
_entity_poly.pdbx_strand_id
1 'polypeptide(L)'
;MSIWKALENAVLITPSSQKLTVSENTILKESELFLLKENDLAADEYMRNLIHRTSEKLYNTEHYEPYVIGLFAVGMAVARCDGRIVEEEKVEIRQFIDFVTQSELPQRYYDKLDAIKNMVFLNFNTAMSFVGQMHEDTWEVVDHLITLTIKADGKIATQELDFYRKWKAWLASQAYRRAI
;
A
#
# COMPACT_ATOMS: atom_id res chain seq x y z
N MET A 1 24.35 14.58 -10.87
CA MET A 1 24.47 14.10 -12.27
C MET A 1 23.42 13.03 -12.45
N SER A 2 22.31 13.37 -13.12
CA SER A 2 21.01 12.73 -12.92
C SER A 2 20.74 11.56 -13.88
N ILE A 3 19.86 10.67 -13.43
CA ILE A 3 19.29 9.45 -14.03
C ILE A 3 18.84 9.61 -15.51
N TRP A 4 18.75 10.85 -16.01
CA TRP A 4 18.34 11.19 -17.37
C TRP A 4 19.25 10.74 -18.52
N LYS A 5 20.51 10.31 -18.29
CA LYS A 5 21.41 9.85 -19.37
C LYS A 5 21.35 8.35 -19.69
N ALA A 6 20.73 7.53 -18.85
CA ALA A 6 20.61 6.09 -19.09
C ALA A 6 19.40 5.71 -19.97
N LEU A 7 18.48 6.66 -20.18
CA LEU A 7 17.24 6.47 -20.94
C LEU A 7 17.39 6.66 -22.46
N GLU A 8 18.54 7.11 -22.96
CA GLU A 8 18.72 7.41 -24.40
C GLU A 8 19.28 6.25 -25.25
N ASN A 9 19.87 5.21 -24.65
CA ASN A 9 20.65 4.22 -25.42
C ASN A 9 20.10 2.79 -25.45
N ALA A 10 18.98 2.47 -24.79
CA ALA A 10 18.69 1.07 -24.50
C ALA A 10 17.62 0.35 -25.35
N VAL A 11 16.71 1.00 -26.09
CA VAL A 11 15.66 0.21 -26.80
C VAL A 11 15.20 0.83 -28.13
N LEU A 12 16.14 1.07 -29.03
CA LEU A 12 15.89 0.90 -30.47
C LEU A 12 16.45 -0.48 -30.86
N ILE A 13 15.58 -1.38 -31.33
CA ILE A 13 15.75 -2.63 -32.11
C ILE A 13 14.76 -3.72 -31.62
N THR A 14 13.78 -4.03 -32.48
CA THR A 14 12.68 -5.03 -32.45
C THR A 14 13.14 -6.48 -32.84
N PRO A 15 12.28 -7.52 -33.07
CA PRO A 15 11.01 -8.04 -32.46
C PRO A 15 10.98 -9.60 -32.22
N SER A 16 9.84 -10.13 -31.72
CA SER A 16 9.35 -11.55 -31.73
C SER A 16 9.97 -12.50 -30.68
N SER A 17 9.33 -13.50 -30.03
CA SER A 17 8.00 -14.13 -29.89
C SER A 17 8.09 -14.92 -28.55
N GLN A 18 7.08 -15.25 -27.73
CA GLN A 18 5.95 -16.15 -27.96
C GLN A 18 5.15 -16.33 -26.64
N LYS A 19 3.82 -16.18 -26.74
CA LYS A 19 2.71 -16.82 -25.99
C LYS A 19 2.84 -17.16 -24.49
N LEU A 20 2.10 -16.40 -23.68
CA LEU A 20 1.29 -16.96 -22.58
C LEU A 20 -0.14 -16.40 -22.74
N THR A 21 -1.07 -17.29 -23.09
CA THR A 21 -2.49 -17.00 -23.23
C THR A 21 -3.16 -17.06 -21.86
N VAL A 22 -3.53 -15.90 -21.32
CA VAL A 22 -4.70 -15.78 -20.43
C VAL A 22 -5.51 -14.60 -20.95
N SER A 23 -6.54 -14.93 -21.72
CA SER A 23 -7.58 -14.00 -22.13
C SER A 23 -8.70 -14.12 -21.12
N GLU A 24 -8.95 -13.05 -20.36
CA GLU A 24 -10.25 -12.39 -20.42
C GLU A 24 -10.11 -10.96 -19.92
N ASN A 25 -10.63 -10.05 -20.73
CA ASN A 25 -10.59 -8.61 -20.60
C ASN A 25 -11.08 -8.13 -19.21
N THR A 26 -10.17 -7.69 -18.35
CA THR A 26 -10.49 -6.64 -17.38
C THR A 26 -9.90 -5.35 -17.89
N ILE A 27 -10.49 -4.86 -18.99
CA ILE A 27 -10.39 -3.46 -19.40
C ILE A 27 -10.80 -2.66 -18.17
N LEU A 28 -9.83 -1.99 -17.57
CA LEU A 28 -10.08 -1.02 -16.51
C LEU A 28 -11.20 -0.11 -16.99
N LYS A 29 -12.24 0.07 -16.19
CA LYS A 29 -13.11 1.21 -16.45
C LYS A 29 -12.22 2.44 -16.29
N GLU A 30 -12.19 3.30 -17.31
CA GLU A 30 -11.44 4.57 -17.31
C GLU A 30 -11.64 5.35 -15.99
N SER A 31 -12.81 5.20 -15.35
CA SER A 31 -13.14 5.75 -14.03
C SER A 31 -12.22 5.31 -12.89
N GLU A 32 -11.77 4.05 -12.83
CA GLU A 32 -10.89 3.55 -11.76
C GLU A 32 -9.46 4.09 -11.92
N LEU A 33 -9.00 4.20 -13.17
CA LEU A 33 -7.71 4.78 -13.51
C LEU A 33 -7.71 6.31 -13.35
N PHE A 34 -8.85 6.96 -13.57
CA PHE A 34 -9.05 8.40 -13.40
C PHE A 34 -8.94 8.81 -11.92
N LEU A 35 -9.59 8.07 -11.00
CA LEU A 35 -9.51 8.30 -9.55
C LEU A 35 -8.07 8.18 -8.99
N LEU A 36 -7.25 7.32 -9.61
CA LEU A 36 -5.86 7.12 -9.25
C LEU A 36 -4.89 8.10 -9.95
N LYS A 37 -5.34 8.84 -10.97
CA LYS A 37 -4.50 9.77 -11.74
C LYS A 37 -4.64 11.23 -11.30
N GLU A 38 -5.74 11.60 -10.66
CA GLU A 38 -5.88 12.95 -10.09
C GLU A 38 -5.01 13.07 -8.84
N ASN A 39 -3.93 13.83 -8.97
CA ASN A 39 -3.00 14.18 -7.91
C ASN A 39 -3.49 15.50 -7.27
N ASP A 40 -4.61 15.42 -6.55
CA ASP A 40 -5.10 16.54 -5.78
C ASP A 40 -4.32 16.59 -4.46
N LEU A 41 -3.42 17.58 -4.34
CA LEU A 41 -2.68 17.86 -3.10
C LEU A 41 -3.63 17.91 -1.88
N ALA A 42 -4.86 18.40 -2.05
CA ALA A 42 -5.84 18.43 -0.99
C ALA A 42 -6.35 17.04 -0.58
N ALA A 43 -6.44 16.10 -1.53
CA ALA A 43 -6.80 14.71 -1.24
C ALA A 43 -5.68 14.00 -0.48
N ASP A 44 -4.42 14.21 -0.88
CA ASP A 44 -3.27 13.63 -0.17
C ASP A 44 -3.16 14.18 1.25
N GLU A 45 -3.33 15.48 1.42
CA GLU A 45 -3.35 16.12 2.74
C GLU A 45 -4.52 15.61 3.60
N TYR A 46 -5.71 15.47 3.02
CA TYR A 46 -6.86 14.89 3.70
C TYR A 46 -6.59 13.46 4.17
N MET A 47 -6.05 12.60 3.30
CA MET A 47 -5.73 11.21 3.62
C MET A 47 -4.69 11.12 4.73
N ARG A 48 -3.66 11.98 4.69
CA ARG A 48 -2.67 12.07 5.76
C ARG A 48 -3.32 12.49 7.08
N ASN A 49 -4.14 13.52 7.07
CA ASN A 49 -4.86 13.97 8.27
C ASN A 49 -5.78 12.89 8.84
N LEU A 50 -6.42 12.08 7.99
CA LEU A 50 -7.27 10.97 8.43
C LEU A 50 -6.45 9.89 9.14
N ILE A 51 -5.31 9.47 8.58
CA ILE A 51 -4.41 8.49 9.19
C ILE A 51 -3.96 8.99 10.58
N HIS A 52 -3.55 10.26 10.67
CA HIS A 52 -3.09 10.86 11.91
C HIS A 52 -4.20 10.94 12.97
N ARG A 53 -5.39 11.44 12.61
CA ARG A 53 -6.54 11.54 13.52
C ARG A 53 -7.05 10.19 13.99
N THR A 54 -7.07 9.17 13.13
CA THR A 54 -7.44 7.82 13.55
C THR A 54 -6.37 7.26 14.50
N SER A 55 -5.09 7.52 14.24
CA SER A 55 -4.00 7.15 15.17
C SER A 55 -4.19 7.79 16.56
N GLU A 56 -4.48 9.09 16.61
CA GLU A 56 -4.79 9.83 17.85
C GLU A 56 -5.93 9.20 18.65
N LYS A 57 -7.04 8.90 17.97
CA LYS A 57 -8.24 8.32 18.60
C LYS A 57 -7.96 6.95 19.20
N LEU A 58 -7.11 6.16 18.55
CA LEU A 58 -6.78 4.82 18.99
C LEU A 58 -5.66 4.81 20.03
N TYR A 59 -4.90 5.90 20.19
CA TYR A 59 -3.81 5.96 21.14
C TYR A 59 -4.26 5.56 22.56
N ASN A 60 -3.46 4.72 23.25
CA ASN A 60 -3.79 4.08 24.52
C ASN A 60 -5.00 3.13 24.52
N THR A 61 -5.53 2.74 23.36
CA THR A 61 -6.53 1.66 23.24
C THR A 61 -5.87 0.35 22.81
N GLU A 62 -6.55 -0.77 23.03
CA GLU A 62 -6.12 -2.08 22.55
C GLU A 62 -6.05 -2.18 21.02
N HIS A 63 -6.73 -1.28 20.30
CA HIS A 63 -6.77 -1.26 18.84
C HIS A 63 -5.60 -0.48 18.21
N TYR A 64 -4.80 0.24 19.00
CA TYR A 64 -3.66 1.01 18.49
C TYR A 64 -2.58 0.12 17.87
N GLU A 65 -2.19 -0.95 18.58
CA GLU A 65 -1.13 -1.84 18.12
C GLU A 65 -1.49 -2.56 16.81
N PRO A 66 -2.65 -3.22 16.70
CA PRO A 66 -3.08 -3.81 15.43
C PRO A 66 -3.20 -2.79 14.31
N TYR A 67 -3.66 -1.57 14.61
CA TYR A 67 -3.78 -0.49 13.63
C TYR A 67 -2.42 -0.10 13.03
N VAL A 68 -1.44 0.22 13.86
CA VAL A 68 -0.09 0.62 13.40
C VAL A 68 0.57 -0.51 12.60
N ILE A 69 0.50 -1.74 13.11
CA ILE A 69 1.08 -2.93 12.46
C ILE A 69 0.39 -3.21 11.12
N GLY A 70 -0.94 -3.14 11.07
CA GLY A 70 -1.71 -3.40 9.87
C GLY A 70 -1.45 -2.38 8.77
N LEU A 71 -1.41 -1.10 9.11
CA LEU A 71 -1.04 -0.06 8.14
C LEU A 71 0.39 -0.26 7.63
N PHE A 72 1.34 -0.53 8.52
CA PHE A 72 2.72 -0.79 8.12
C PHE A 72 2.85 -1.98 7.17
N ALA A 73 2.17 -3.10 7.49
CA ALA A 73 2.17 -4.29 6.65
C ALA A 73 1.57 -4.03 5.27
N VAL A 74 0.50 -3.23 5.18
CA VAL A 74 -0.13 -2.87 3.91
C VAL A 74 0.77 -1.98 3.07
N GLY A 75 1.26 -0.87 3.64
CA GLY A 75 2.14 0.05 2.91
C GLY A 75 3.36 -0.68 2.35
N MET A 76 3.94 -1.57 3.15
CA MET A 76 5.05 -2.42 2.74
C MET A 76 4.71 -3.44 1.66
N ALA A 77 3.54 -4.06 1.72
CA ALA A 77 3.12 -5.02 0.72
C ALA A 77 2.81 -4.35 -0.63
N VAL A 78 2.28 -3.11 -0.61
CA VAL A 78 2.04 -2.32 -1.82
C VAL A 78 3.37 -1.90 -2.44
N ALA A 79 4.27 -1.30 -1.66
CA ALA A 79 5.60 -0.87 -2.14
C ALA A 79 6.38 -2.02 -2.79
N ARG A 80 6.28 -3.23 -2.24
CA ARG A 80 6.96 -4.44 -2.74
C ARG A 80 6.32 -5.10 -3.97
N CYS A 81 5.27 -4.54 -4.54
CA CYS A 81 4.59 -5.15 -5.68
C CYS A 81 5.49 -5.31 -6.92
N ASP A 82 6.56 -4.52 -7.03
CA ASP A 82 7.57 -4.62 -8.09
C ASP A 82 8.68 -5.65 -7.81
N GLY A 83 8.68 -6.26 -6.62
CA GLY A 83 9.60 -7.31 -6.20
C GLY A 83 11.00 -6.84 -5.80
N ARG A 84 11.25 -5.54 -5.64
CA ARG A 84 12.55 -5.01 -5.19
C ARG A 84 12.34 -4.18 -3.93
N ILE A 85 13.27 -4.31 -2.99
CA ILE A 85 13.36 -3.42 -1.82
C ILE A 85 14.69 -2.69 -1.95
N VAL A 86 14.66 -1.41 -2.32
CA VAL A 86 15.79 -0.51 -2.36
C VAL A 86 15.90 0.28 -1.04
N GLU A 87 17.02 0.99 -0.83
CA GLU A 87 17.24 1.69 0.44
C GLU A 87 16.28 2.86 0.66
N GLU A 88 15.79 3.45 -0.42
CA GLU A 88 14.80 4.52 -0.43
C GLU A 88 13.50 4.07 0.23
N GLU A 89 13.04 2.84 -0.03
CA GLU A 89 11.87 2.27 0.63
C GLU A 89 12.09 2.10 2.14
N LYS A 90 13.33 1.85 2.60
CA LYS A 90 13.62 1.80 4.04
C LYS A 90 13.51 3.15 4.74
N VAL A 91 13.74 4.24 4.01
CA VAL A 91 13.54 5.60 4.51
C VAL A 91 12.06 5.90 4.57
N GLU A 92 11.30 5.57 3.52
CA GLU A 92 9.85 5.77 3.48
C GLU A 92 9.12 5.02 4.59
N ILE A 93 9.54 3.78 4.87
CA ILE A 93 9.09 2.97 6.01
C ILE A 93 9.24 3.72 7.34
N ARG A 94 10.41 4.32 7.57
CA ARG A 94 10.69 5.03 8.82
C ARG A 94 9.86 6.30 8.89
N GLN A 95 9.80 7.05 7.80
CA GLN A 95 8.95 8.24 7.68
C GLN A 95 7.48 7.90 7.89
N PHE A 96 7.02 6.73 7.43
CA PHE A 96 5.67 6.26 7.67
C PHE A 96 5.41 5.97 9.15
N ILE A 97 6.34 5.28 9.82
CA ILE A 97 6.23 5.05 11.27
C ILE A 97 6.17 6.40 11.99
N ASP A 98 7.12 7.30 11.73
CA ASP A 98 7.16 8.63 12.34
C ASP A 98 5.90 9.44 12.05
N PHE A 99 5.30 9.25 10.88
CA PHE A 99 4.06 9.90 10.46
C PHE A 99 2.80 9.36 11.18
N VAL A 100 2.71 8.04 11.38
CA VAL A 100 1.56 7.43 12.06
C VAL A 100 1.67 7.56 13.58
N THR A 101 2.89 7.62 14.11
CA THR A 101 3.11 7.59 15.56
C THR A 101 3.32 8.98 16.12
N GLN A 102 2.59 9.33 17.17
CA GLN A 102 2.73 10.64 17.82
C GLN A 102 3.87 10.72 18.84
N SER A 103 4.47 9.58 19.19
CA SER A 103 5.47 9.43 20.25
C SER A 103 6.30 8.17 20.00
N GLU A 104 7.42 8.04 20.73
CA GLU A 104 8.21 6.80 20.72
C GLU A 104 7.32 5.61 21.04
N LEU A 105 7.26 4.66 20.11
CA LEU A 105 6.52 3.43 20.30
C LEU A 105 7.19 2.54 21.35
N PRO A 106 6.44 1.73 22.10
CA PRO A 106 7.04 0.68 22.92
C PRO A 106 7.91 -0.26 22.06
N GLN A 107 9.04 -0.74 22.60
CA GLN A 107 10.00 -1.60 21.87
C GLN A 107 9.34 -2.78 21.13
N ARG A 108 8.32 -3.39 21.74
CA ARG A 108 7.57 -4.50 21.13
C ARG A 108 6.95 -4.18 19.76
N TYR A 109 6.64 -2.91 19.50
CA TYR A 109 6.14 -2.47 18.20
C TYR A 109 7.28 -2.48 17.19
N TYR A 110 8.42 -1.85 17.52
CA TYR A 110 9.61 -1.86 16.66
C TYR A 110 10.04 -3.29 16.31
N ASP A 111 10.01 -4.21 17.26
CA ASP A 111 10.33 -5.63 17.02
C ASP A 111 9.39 -6.26 15.97
N LYS A 112 8.08 -5.97 16.04
CA LYS A 112 7.09 -6.45 15.07
C LYS A 112 7.23 -5.78 13.71
N LEU A 113 7.50 -4.47 13.69
CA LEU A 113 7.73 -3.70 12.46
C LEU A 113 8.99 -4.21 11.75
N ASP A 114 10.08 -4.47 12.48
CA ASP A 114 11.29 -5.07 11.93
C ASP A 114 11.06 -6.51 11.44
N ALA A 115 10.23 -7.30 12.13
CA ALA A 115 9.85 -8.63 11.66
C ALA A 115 9.08 -8.57 10.33
N ILE A 116 8.13 -7.64 10.18
CA ILE A 116 7.38 -7.43 8.93
C ILE A 116 8.31 -6.92 7.83
N LYS A 117 9.20 -5.98 8.17
CA LYS A 117 10.19 -5.45 7.24
C LYS A 117 11.13 -6.54 6.72
N ASN A 118 11.50 -7.52 7.53
CA ASN A 118 12.38 -8.60 7.07
C ASN A 118 11.63 -9.80 6.49
N MET A 119 10.29 -9.73 6.40
CA MET A 119 9.47 -10.81 5.88
C MET A 119 9.59 -10.93 4.36
N VAL A 120 10.12 -12.05 3.88
CA VAL A 120 10.33 -12.35 2.45
C VAL A 120 9.00 -12.46 1.68
N PHE A 121 7.94 -12.97 2.32
CA PHE A 121 6.63 -13.24 1.69
C PHE A 121 5.54 -12.24 2.10
N LEU A 122 5.90 -10.98 2.29
CA LEU A 122 4.91 -9.92 2.55
C LEU A 122 4.16 -9.59 1.25
N ASN A 123 3.10 -10.35 1.00
CA ASN A 123 2.19 -10.19 -0.12
C ASN A 123 0.81 -9.74 0.37
N PHE A 124 -0.13 -9.57 -0.56
CA PHE A 124 -1.51 -9.18 -0.27
C PHE A 124 -2.15 -10.01 0.85
N ASN A 125 -2.09 -11.35 0.79
CA ASN A 125 -2.75 -12.21 1.78
C ASN A 125 -2.16 -12.03 3.18
N THR A 126 -0.83 -11.92 3.24
CA THR A 126 -0.12 -11.69 4.50
C THR A 126 -0.49 -10.32 5.09
N ALA A 127 -0.53 -9.27 4.27
CA ALA A 127 -0.98 -7.95 4.70
C ALA A 127 -2.42 -7.97 5.22
N MET A 128 -3.34 -8.65 4.52
CA MET A 128 -4.74 -8.77 4.95
C MET A 128 -4.91 -9.54 6.26
N SER A 129 -3.97 -10.42 6.63
CA SER A 129 -3.98 -11.08 7.94
C SER A 129 -3.73 -10.10 9.10
N PHE A 130 -2.96 -9.04 8.87
CA PHE A 130 -2.79 -7.94 9.82
C PHE A 130 -3.99 -6.99 9.80
N VAL A 131 -4.53 -6.68 8.63
CA VAL A 131 -5.75 -5.85 8.52
C VAL A 131 -6.95 -6.50 9.21
N GLY A 132 -7.07 -7.83 9.15
CA GLY A 132 -8.09 -8.57 9.86
C GLY A 132 -8.00 -8.48 11.40
N GLN A 133 -6.88 -8.02 11.95
CA GLN A 133 -6.71 -7.75 13.39
C GLN A 133 -7.03 -6.29 13.76
N MET A 134 -7.12 -5.40 12.76
CA MET A 134 -7.48 -4.00 12.97
C MET A 134 -8.97 -3.86 13.30
N HIS A 135 -9.33 -2.82 14.04
CA HIS A 135 -10.73 -2.45 14.21
C HIS A 135 -11.33 -2.04 12.87
N GLU A 136 -12.54 -2.48 12.58
CA GLU A 136 -13.16 -2.34 11.25
C GLU A 136 -13.40 -0.89 10.81
N ASP A 137 -13.71 0.00 11.74
CA ASP A 137 -13.87 1.44 11.49
C ASP A 137 -12.59 2.10 10.96
N THR A 138 -11.45 1.39 11.01
CA THR A 138 -10.16 1.88 10.53
C THR A 138 -9.84 1.41 9.11
N TRP A 139 -10.65 0.53 8.52
CA TRP A 139 -10.36 -0.02 7.19
C TRP A 139 -10.45 1.01 6.06
N GLU A 140 -11.22 2.09 6.24
CA GLU A 140 -11.19 3.23 5.31
C GLU A 140 -9.78 3.84 5.20
N VAL A 141 -9.05 3.88 6.33
CA VAL A 141 -7.65 4.36 6.35
C VAL A 141 -6.75 3.47 5.50
N VAL A 142 -7.02 2.16 5.45
CA VAL A 142 -6.27 1.20 4.62
C VAL A 142 -6.48 1.47 3.13
N ASP A 143 -7.72 1.78 2.71
CA ASP A 143 -8.03 2.14 1.31
C ASP A 143 -7.23 3.38 0.86
N HIS A 144 -7.18 4.39 1.74
CA HIS A 144 -6.42 5.61 1.51
C HIS A 144 -4.91 5.39 1.49
N LEU A 145 -4.39 4.56 2.40
CA LEU A 145 -2.98 4.20 2.42
C LEU A 145 -2.56 3.53 1.11
N ILE A 146 -3.31 2.52 0.65
CA ILE A 146 -3.01 1.84 -0.62
C ILE A 146 -3.01 2.86 -1.76
N THR A 147 -3.99 3.74 -1.79
CA THR A 147 -4.10 4.77 -2.84
C THR A 147 -2.89 5.72 -2.82
N LEU A 148 -2.48 6.20 -1.64
CA LEU A 148 -1.30 7.06 -1.48
C LEU A 148 -0.02 6.36 -1.94
N THR A 149 0.18 5.10 -1.54
CA THR A 149 1.39 4.36 -1.91
C THR A 149 1.47 4.14 -3.43
N ILE A 150 0.36 3.82 -4.10
CA ILE A 150 0.32 3.64 -5.55
C ILE A 150 0.56 4.96 -6.31
N LYS A 151 0.18 6.10 -5.74
CA LYS A 151 0.36 7.42 -6.37
C LYS A 151 1.77 7.99 -6.17
N ALA A 152 2.54 7.47 -5.22
CA ALA A 152 3.75 8.12 -4.72
C ALA A 152 4.82 8.38 -5.79
N ASP A 153 5.01 7.45 -6.73
CA ASP A 153 6.02 7.55 -7.80
C ASP A 153 5.46 8.15 -9.12
N GLY A 154 4.17 8.48 -9.16
CA GLY A 154 3.45 8.98 -10.33
C GLY A 154 3.28 7.96 -11.46
N LYS A 155 3.61 6.68 -11.25
CA LYS A 155 3.54 5.60 -12.24
C LYS A 155 2.87 4.36 -11.66
N ILE A 156 1.60 4.17 -11.99
CA ILE A 156 0.85 3.00 -11.56
C ILE A 156 1.34 1.74 -12.30
N ALA A 157 1.97 0.81 -11.58
CA ALA A 157 2.35 -0.49 -12.09
C ALA A 157 1.15 -1.46 -12.14
N THR A 158 1.24 -2.52 -12.96
CA THR A 158 0.15 -3.50 -13.09
C THR A 158 -0.05 -4.29 -11.79
N GLN A 159 1.03 -4.59 -11.06
CA GLN A 159 0.98 -5.34 -9.80
C GLN A 159 0.32 -4.54 -8.68
N GLU A 160 0.58 -3.24 -8.59
CA GLU A 160 -0.04 -2.32 -7.64
C GLU A 160 -1.55 -2.20 -7.87
N LEU A 161 -1.94 -2.14 -9.14
CA LEU A 161 -3.35 -2.11 -9.52
C LEU A 161 -4.06 -3.43 -9.19
N ASP A 162 -3.38 -4.56 -9.37
CA ASP A 162 -3.88 -5.87 -8.94
C ASP A 162 -4.04 -5.93 -7.41
N PHE A 163 -3.11 -5.32 -6.66
CA PHE A 163 -3.22 -5.18 -5.20
C PHE A 163 -4.49 -4.39 -4.82
N TYR A 164 -4.72 -3.24 -5.45
CA TYR A 164 -5.91 -2.42 -5.19
C TYR A 164 -7.22 -3.16 -5.51
N ARG A 165 -7.26 -3.90 -6.62
CA ARG A 165 -8.42 -4.73 -6.98
C ARG A 165 -8.68 -5.84 -5.95
N LYS A 166 -7.63 -6.53 -5.52
CA LYS A 166 -7.72 -7.56 -4.47
C LYS A 166 -8.23 -6.96 -3.16
N TRP A 167 -7.78 -5.76 -2.81
CA TRP A 167 -8.27 -5.01 -1.66
C TRP A 167 -9.78 -4.74 -1.74
N LYS A 168 -10.27 -4.19 -2.86
CA LYS A 168 -11.71 -3.94 -3.04
C LYS A 168 -12.55 -5.22 -2.95
N ALA A 169 -12.07 -6.31 -3.55
CA ALA A 169 -12.73 -7.61 -3.45
C ALA A 169 -12.75 -8.15 -2.01
N TRP A 170 -11.63 -8.00 -1.28
CA TRP A 170 -11.53 -8.39 0.12
C TRP A 170 -12.52 -7.59 0.98
N LEU A 171 -12.56 -6.26 0.84
CA LEU A 171 -13.46 -5.39 1.60
C LEU A 171 -14.94 -5.76 1.36
N ALA A 172 -15.32 -5.99 0.11
CA ALA A 172 -16.68 -6.44 -0.24
C ALA A 172 -17.01 -7.80 0.40
N SER A 173 -16.05 -8.72 0.45
CA SER A 173 -16.25 -10.04 1.08
C SER A 173 -16.46 -9.94 2.59
N GLN A 174 -15.79 -9.00 3.27
CA GLN A 174 -15.98 -8.77 4.71
C GLN A 174 -17.34 -8.13 5.00
N ALA A 175 -17.76 -7.17 4.17
CA ALA A 175 -19.09 -6.57 4.28
C ALA A 175 -20.20 -7.63 4.12
N TYR A 176 -20.04 -8.55 3.16
CA TYR A 176 -20.98 -9.66 2.97
C TYR A 176 -21.05 -10.59 4.19
N ARG A 177 -19.90 -10.98 4.77
CA ARG A 177 -19.85 -11.84 5.97
C ARG A 177 -20.54 -11.23 7.19
N ARG A 178 -20.65 -9.91 7.27
CA ARG A 178 -21.33 -9.20 8.37
C ARG A 178 -22.84 -9.07 8.17
N ALA A 179 -23.31 -9.21 6.94
CA ALA A 179 -24.73 -9.05 6.60
C ALA A 179 -25.56 -10.33 6.81
N ILE A 180 -24.91 -11.43 7.18
CA ILE A 180 -25.51 -12.76 7.40
C ILE A 180 -25.36 -13.11 8.88
#